data_AF-A0A6J6NFE5-F1
#
_entry.id   AF-A0A6J6NFE5-F1
#
_cell.length_a   1.000
_cell.length_b   1.000
_cell.length_c   1.000
_cell.angle_alpha   90.00
_cell.angle_beta   90.00
_cell.angle_gamma   90.00
#
_symmetry.space_group_name_H-M   'P 1'
#
loop_
_entity.id
_entity.type
_entity.pdbx_description
1 polymer ?
#
loop_
_entity_poly.entity_id
_entity_poly.type
_entity_poly.pdbx_seq_one_letter_code
_entity_poly.pdbx_strand_id
1 'polypeptide(L)'
;MTNIVLITADNQPPDLLGCYGNHEVHTPHIDDLASQGVMLSRFYCTNGMCSPGRASLLTGLMPSQHGVHSWLRDVDLRNWPDTWSAIQEFDSLATVLQNSGYQTAMVGKHHLGQPRIPIPGFDETVTFVRGHTEDFYDNQVIDHGEEYEVKERQTHC
;
A
#
# COMPACT_ATOMS: atom_id res chain seq x y z
N MET A 1 16.65 -4.14 17.49
CA MET A 1 15.62 -3.23 16.94
C MET A 1 14.36 -4.04 16.73
N THR A 2 13.18 -3.43 16.79
CA THR A 2 11.89 -4.11 16.63
C THR A 2 11.51 -4.12 15.17
N ASN A 3 11.18 -5.27 14.59
CA ASN A 3 10.72 -5.33 13.20
C ASN A 3 9.33 -4.70 13.07
N ILE A 4 9.12 -3.92 12.00
CA ILE A 4 7.86 -3.23 11.73
C ILE A 4 7.26 -3.85 10.46
N VAL A 5 6.02 -4.33 10.55
CA VAL A 5 5.26 -4.84 9.41
C VAL A 5 3.97 -4.03 9.33
N LEU A 6 3.83 -3.25 8.25
CA LEU A 6 2.64 -2.44 7.99
C LEU A 6 1.82 -3.09 6.89
N ILE A 7 0.65 -3.62 7.25
CA ILE A 7 -0.28 -4.25 6.31
C ILE A 7 -1.39 -3.26 5.98
N THR A 8 -1.58 -2.99 4.69
CA THR A 8 -2.66 -2.12 4.19
C THR A 8 -3.53 -2.88 3.20
N ALA A 9 -4.81 -3.01 3.53
CA ALA A 9 -5.79 -3.55 2.59
C ALA A 9 -6.28 -2.45 1.63
N ASP A 10 -6.77 -2.84 0.46
CA ASP A 10 -7.39 -1.94 -0.51
C ASP A 10 -8.90 -2.19 -0.56
N ASN A 11 -9.70 -1.13 -0.42
CA ASN A 11 -11.16 -1.19 -0.39
C ASN A 11 -11.80 -2.15 0.64
N GLN A 12 -11.19 -2.28 1.83
CA GLN A 12 -11.72 -3.13 2.90
C GLN A 12 -12.39 -2.29 4.01
N PRO A 13 -13.72 -2.18 4.04
CA PRO A 13 -14.43 -1.63 5.19
C PRO A 13 -14.38 -2.59 6.39
N PRO A 14 -14.55 -2.07 7.62
CA PRO A 14 -14.43 -2.87 8.84
C PRO A 14 -15.51 -3.95 8.95
N ASP A 15 -16.70 -3.72 8.39
CA ASP A 15 -17.83 -4.66 8.41
C ASP A 15 -17.61 -5.90 7.54
N LEU A 16 -16.50 -6.03 6.80
CA LEU A 16 -16.08 -7.29 6.16
C LEU A 16 -15.30 -8.22 7.08
N LEU A 17 -14.96 -7.81 8.30
CA LEU A 17 -14.10 -8.56 9.21
C LEU A 17 -14.89 -9.25 10.32
N GLY A 18 -14.51 -10.50 10.62
CA GLY A 18 -15.08 -11.29 11.71
C GLY A 18 -14.93 -10.61 13.07
N CYS A 19 -13.74 -10.08 13.36
CA CYS A 19 -13.44 -9.35 14.60
C CYS A 19 -14.26 -8.05 14.78
N TYR A 20 -14.89 -7.54 13.71
CA TYR A 20 -15.82 -6.40 13.76
C TYR A 20 -17.30 -6.82 13.71
N GLY A 21 -17.59 -8.12 13.82
CA GLY A 21 -18.95 -8.66 13.96
C GLY A 21 -19.55 -9.27 12.69
N ASN A 22 -18.77 -9.45 11.62
CA ASN A 22 -19.25 -10.17 10.44
C ASN A 22 -19.22 -11.69 10.68
N HIS A 23 -20.31 -12.40 10.39
CA HIS A 23 -20.37 -13.86 10.53
C HIS A 23 -20.43 -14.61 9.19
N GLU A 24 -20.46 -13.90 8.08
CA GLU A 24 -20.54 -14.43 6.72
C GLU A 24 -19.16 -14.52 6.05
N VAL A 25 -18.29 -13.53 6.28
CA VAL A 25 -16.93 -13.49 5.73
C VAL A 25 -15.96 -14.18 6.69
N HIS A 26 -15.21 -15.15 6.19
CA HIS A 26 -14.24 -15.90 6.98
C HIS A 26 -12.87 -15.22 7.00
N THR A 27 -12.48 -14.65 8.14
CA THR A 27 -11.18 -13.95 8.31
C THR A 27 -10.35 -14.46 9.50
N PRO A 28 -10.16 -15.79 9.65
CA PRO A 28 -9.64 -16.39 10.89
C PRO A 28 -8.29 -15.82 11.34
N HIS A 29 -7.37 -15.55 10.40
CA HIS A 29 -6.05 -15.01 10.75
C HIS A 29 -6.08 -13.54 11.19
N ILE A 30 -6.99 -12.73 10.64
CA ILE A 30 -7.17 -11.34 11.08
C ILE A 30 -7.87 -11.32 12.44
N ASP A 31 -8.83 -12.23 12.64
CA ASP A 31 -9.56 -12.37 13.90
C ASP A 31 -8.62 -12.82 15.03
N ASP A 32 -7.73 -13.78 14.75
CA ASP A 32 -6.69 -14.22 15.66
C ASP A 32 -5.72 -13.08 16.01
N LEU A 33 -5.28 -12.29 15.03
CA LEU A 33 -4.42 -11.13 15.26
C LEU A 33 -5.13 -10.08 16.15
N ALA A 34 -6.42 -9.83 15.91
CA ALA A 34 -7.20 -8.91 16.73
C ALA A 34 -7.36 -9.41 18.17
N SER A 35 -7.52 -10.72 18.38
CA SER A 35 -7.66 -11.32 19.71
C SER A 35 -6.38 -11.27 20.56
N GLN A 36 -5.21 -11.23 19.91
CA GLN A 36 -3.90 -11.21 20.55
C GLN A 36 -3.28 -9.80 20.59
N GLY A 37 -3.92 -8.83 19.95
CA GLY A 37 -3.41 -7.47 19.76
C GLY A 37 -4.33 -6.40 20.33
N VAL A 38 -4.19 -5.20 19.78
CA VAL A 38 -5.05 -4.05 20.11
C VAL A 38 -5.97 -3.80 18.92
N MET A 39 -7.28 -3.86 19.17
CA MET A 39 -8.30 -3.52 18.19
C MET A 39 -8.83 -2.10 18.43
N LEU A 40 -8.92 -1.31 17.34
CA LEU A 40 -9.40 0.06 17.39
C LEU A 40 -10.84 0.13 16.87
N SER A 41 -11.80 0.49 17.72
CA SER A 41 -13.20 0.70 17.31
C SER A 41 -13.43 2.02 16.57
N ARG A 42 -12.44 2.91 16.56
CA ARG A 42 -12.49 4.23 15.92
C ARG A 42 -11.14 4.55 15.28
N PHE A 43 -10.94 4.02 14.08
CA PHE A 43 -9.78 4.30 13.22
C PHE A 43 -10.27 4.84 11.89
N TYR A 44 -9.65 5.91 11.38
CA TYR A 44 -10.15 6.64 10.22
C TYR A 44 -9.06 6.85 9.19
N CYS A 45 -9.43 6.68 7.92
CA CYS A 45 -8.62 7.15 6.81
C CYS A 45 -8.78 8.66 6.65
N THR A 46 -7.71 9.36 6.27
CA THR A 46 -7.75 10.80 5.97
C THR A 46 -8.55 11.12 4.70
N ASN A 47 -8.73 10.11 3.84
CA ASN A 47 -9.48 10.19 2.60
C ASN A 47 -10.03 8.80 2.23
N GLY A 48 -11.20 8.74 1.59
CA GLY A 48 -11.82 7.49 1.13
C GLY A 48 -11.25 6.92 -0.19
N MET A 49 -10.23 7.58 -0.76
CA MET A 49 -9.58 7.17 -2.00
C MET A 49 -8.15 6.67 -1.75
N CYS A 50 -7.69 5.77 -2.62
CA CYS A 50 -6.43 5.05 -2.48
C CYS A 50 -5.18 5.95 -2.44
N SER A 51 -4.90 6.74 -3.49
CA SER A 51 -3.70 7.59 -3.53
C SER A 51 -3.61 8.60 -2.37
N PRO A 52 -4.66 9.40 -2.06
CA PRO A 52 -4.56 10.33 -0.92
C PRO A 52 -4.40 9.61 0.42
N GLY A 53 -5.07 8.46 0.63
CA GLY A 53 -4.90 7.66 1.85
C GLY A 53 -3.48 7.12 2.02
N ARG A 54 -2.87 6.59 0.95
CA ARG A 54 -1.48 6.11 0.94
C ARG A 54 -0.48 7.25 1.15
N ALA A 55 -0.71 8.41 0.53
CA ALA A 55 0.13 9.59 0.72
C ALA A 55 0.11 10.05 2.17
N SER A 56 -1.07 10.16 2.79
CA SER A 56 -1.19 10.51 4.20
C SER A 56 -0.54 9.48 5.12
N LEU A 57 -0.69 8.19 4.83
CA LEU A 57 -0.07 7.11 5.60
C LEU A 57 1.46 7.19 5.60
N LEU A 58 2.06 7.43 4.43
CA LEU A 58 3.52 7.47 4.29
C LEU A 58 4.15 8.79 4.72
N THR A 59 3.43 9.91 4.64
CA THR A 59 3.98 11.24 5.00
C THR A 59 3.59 11.70 6.40
N GLY A 60 2.53 11.13 6.99
CA GLY A 60 1.92 11.63 8.22
C GLY A 60 1.16 12.95 8.06
N LEU A 61 0.92 13.40 6.82
CA LEU A 61 0.29 14.68 6.49
C LEU A 61 -1.15 14.51 6.01
N MET A 62 -1.97 15.54 6.17
CA MET A 62 -3.31 15.57 5.59
C MET A 62 -3.29 15.81 4.07
N PRO A 63 -4.34 15.44 3.33
CA PRO A 63 -4.48 15.74 1.89
C PRO A 63 -4.23 17.20 1.51
N SER A 64 -4.64 18.14 2.37
CA SER A 64 -4.39 19.57 2.18
C SER A 64 -2.92 20.00 2.30
N GLN A 65 -2.07 19.19 2.91
CA GLN A 65 -0.65 19.48 3.13
C GLN A 65 0.22 18.81 2.06
N HIS A 66 -0.08 17.55 1.70
CA HIS A 66 0.67 16.83 0.67
C HIS A 66 0.10 17.02 -0.75
N GLY A 67 -1.05 17.68 -0.91
CA GLY A 67 -1.59 18.10 -2.21
C GLY A 67 -2.24 17.00 -3.07
N VAL A 68 -2.26 15.75 -2.60
CA VAL A 68 -2.94 14.65 -3.31
C VAL A 68 -4.38 14.61 -2.82
N HIS A 69 -5.33 14.98 -3.68
CA HIS A 69 -6.75 15.09 -3.33
C HIS A 69 -7.65 14.03 -3.96
N SER A 70 -7.15 13.30 -4.96
CA SER A 70 -7.89 12.25 -5.68
C SER A 70 -6.95 11.10 -6.07
N TRP A 71 -7.51 10.00 -6.58
CA TRP A 71 -6.69 8.89 -7.09
C TRP A 71 -5.89 9.34 -8.32
N LEU A 72 -4.63 8.90 -8.38
CA LEU A 72 -3.78 9.11 -9.55
C LEU A 72 -4.25 8.16 -10.65
N ARG A 73 -4.49 8.67 -11.85
CA ARG A 73 -4.93 7.83 -12.97
C ARG A 73 -3.73 7.26 -13.68
N ASP A 74 -3.72 5.95 -13.87
CA ASP A 74 -2.64 5.25 -14.58
C ASP A 74 -2.39 5.80 -15.99
N VAL A 75 -3.45 6.26 -16.66
CA VAL A 75 -3.34 6.85 -18.00
C VAL A 75 -2.47 8.12 -18.03
N ASP A 76 -2.41 8.85 -16.91
CA ASP A 76 -1.65 10.09 -16.78
C ASP A 76 -0.19 9.83 -16.40
N LEU A 77 0.11 8.71 -15.74
CA LEU A 77 1.48 8.34 -15.34
C LEU A 77 2.43 8.31 -16.55
N ARG A 78 1.94 7.88 -17.73
CA ARG A 78 2.74 7.88 -18.98
C ARG A 78 3.23 9.27 -19.43
N ASN A 79 2.62 10.34 -18.92
CA ASN A 79 2.98 11.72 -19.24
C ASN A 79 3.90 12.35 -18.19
N TRP A 80 4.23 11.63 -17.11
CA TRP A 80 5.06 12.13 -16.02
C TRP A 80 6.47 11.56 -16.10
N PRO A 81 7.48 12.26 -15.53
CA PRO A 81 8.84 11.73 -15.45
C PRO A 81 8.86 10.34 -14.82
N ASP A 82 9.75 9.46 -15.29
CA ASP A 82 9.84 8.09 -14.78
C ASP A 82 10.18 8.05 -13.28
N THR A 83 10.83 9.09 -12.76
CA THR A 83 11.20 9.22 -11.34
C THR A 83 10.15 9.95 -10.51
N TRP A 84 9.01 10.32 -11.09
CA TRP A 84 8.02 11.14 -10.40
C TRP A 84 7.31 10.35 -9.30
N SER A 85 7.19 10.97 -8.13
CA SER A 85 6.36 10.53 -7.02
C SER A 85 5.57 11.69 -6.44
N ALA A 86 4.30 11.45 -6.12
CA ALA A 86 3.38 12.39 -5.53
C ALA A 86 3.81 12.87 -4.14
N ILE A 87 4.72 12.13 -3.50
CA ILE A 87 5.25 12.46 -2.17
C ILE A 87 6.76 12.69 -2.17
N GLN A 88 7.38 12.89 -3.34
CA GLN A 88 8.84 13.03 -3.48
C GLN A 88 9.47 14.16 -2.64
N GLU A 89 8.69 15.18 -2.31
CA GLU A 89 9.14 16.36 -1.55
C GLU A 89 9.12 16.14 -0.02
N PHE A 90 8.60 14.99 0.44
CA PHE A 90 8.43 14.68 1.86
C PHE A 90 9.34 13.54 2.29
N ASP A 91 9.85 13.61 3.51
CA ASP A 91 10.47 12.48 4.17
C ASP A 91 9.40 11.44 4.52
N SER A 92 9.30 10.38 3.70
CA SER A 92 8.35 9.30 3.94
C SER A 92 8.74 8.48 5.18
N LEU A 93 7.76 7.80 5.78
CA LEU A 93 7.97 6.82 6.85
C LEU A 93 9.06 5.80 6.48
N ALA A 94 9.08 5.36 5.23
CA ALA A 94 10.09 4.44 4.72
C ALA A 94 11.49 5.06 4.75
N THR A 95 11.63 6.28 4.23
CA THR A 95 12.89 7.04 4.24
C THR A 95 13.41 7.27 5.67
N VAL A 96 12.51 7.65 6.59
CA VAL A 96 12.87 7.88 8.01
C VAL A 96 13.36 6.59 8.67
N LEU A 97 12.70 5.46 8.41
CA LEU A 97 13.11 4.15 8.92
C LEU A 97 14.45 3.69 8.31
N GLN A 98 14.62 3.82 6.99
CA GLN A 98 15.86 3.48 6.30
C GLN A 98 17.05 4.28 6.87
N ASN A 99 16.90 5.60 7.02
CA ASN A 99 17.91 6.47 7.63
C ASN A 99 18.21 6.12 9.10
N SER A 100 17.28 5.43 9.78
CA SER A 100 17.45 4.94 11.15
C SER A 100 18.08 3.54 11.23
N GLY A 101 18.52 2.97 10.09
CA GLY A 101 19.20 1.68 10.01
C GLY A 101 18.29 0.48 9.80
N TYR A 102 17.02 0.69 9.44
CA TYR A 102 16.13 -0.40 9.03
C TYR A 102 16.42 -0.79 7.58
N GLN A 103 16.30 -2.09 7.30
CA GLN A 103 16.09 -2.56 5.93
C GLN A 103 14.61 -2.43 5.60
N THR A 104 14.30 -1.81 4.48
CA THR A 104 12.92 -1.45 4.10
C THR A 104 12.50 -2.17 2.82
N ALA A 105 11.28 -2.71 2.83
CA ALA A 105 10.71 -3.36 1.64
C ALA A 105 9.26 -2.95 1.44
N MET A 106 8.83 -2.86 0.18
CA MET A 106 7.44 -2.63 -0.21
C MET A 106 6.96 -3.75 -1.12
N VAL A 107 5.85 -4.38 -0.74
CA VAL A 107 5.19 -5.40 -1.56
C VAL A 107 3.75 -4.98 -1.84
N GLY A 108 3.34 -5.05 -3.11
CA GLY A 108 1.99 -4.75 -3.58
C GLY A 108 1.84 -3.35 -4.16
N LYS A 109 0.72 -2.69 -3.87
CA LYS A 109 0.29 -1.49 -4.58
C LYS A 109 0.90 -0.21 -4.01
N HIS A 110 1.70 0.52 -4.81
CA HIS A 110 2.24 1.83 -4.45
C HIS A 110 1.26 2.98 -4.70
N HIS A 111 0.83 3.15 -5.96
CA HIS A 111 -0.17 4.12 -6.38
C HIS A 111 0.07 5.59 -5.98
N LEU A 112 1.35 5.96 -5.88
CA LEU A 112 1.83 7.33 -5.60
C LEU A 112 2.84 7.83 -6.64
N GLY A 113 3.02 7.13 -7.75
CA GLY A 113 4.02 7.48 -8.75
C GLY A 113 4.30 6.30 -9.66
N GLN A 114 5.43 6.36 -10.35
CA GLN A 114 5.85 5.30 -11.27
C GLN A 114 6.25 4.04 -10.48
N PRO A 115 5.61 2.88 -10.72
CA PRO A 115 5.94 1.65 -10.00
C PRO A 115 7.23 0.99 -10.51
N ARG A 116 7.76 1.44 -11.66
CA ARG A 116 8.92 0.84 -12.35
C ARG A 116 10.28 1.31 -11.83
N ILE A 117 10.31 2.38 -11.06
CA ILE A 117 11.55 2.97 -10.53
C ILE A 117 11.60 2.70 -9.02
N PRO A 118 12.81 2.50 -8.44
CA PRO A 118 12.98 2.40 -7.00
C PRO A 118 12.19 3.49 -6.26
N ILE A 119 11.32 3.05 -5.35
CA ILE A 119 10.52 3.95 -4.53
C ILE A 119 11.43 4.49 -3.42
N PRO A 120 11.63 5.81 -3.31
CA PRO A 120 12.52 6.37 -2.30
C PRO A 120 12.15 5.89 -0.89
N GLY A 121 13.17 5.44 -0.15
CA GLY A 121 13.00 4.92 1.21
C GLY A 121 12.76 3.42 1.31
N PHE A 122 12.63 2.70 0.19
CA PHE A 122 12.56 1.24 0.16
C PHE A 122 13.81 0.66 -0.51
N ASP A 123 14.50 -0.25 0.18
CA ASP A 123 15.63 -1.01 -0.39
C ASP A 123 15.13 -2.03 -1.43
N GLU A 124 13.98 -2.66 -1.16
CA GLU A 124 13.39 -3.68 -2.03
C GLU A 124 11.93 -3.37 -2.40
N THR A 125 11.56 -3.56 -3.66
CA THR A 125 10.18 -3.33 -4.14
C THR A 125 9.69 -4.45 -5.04
N VAL A 126 8.50 -4.98 -4.73
CA VAL A 126 7.72 -5.85 -5.60
C VAL A 126 6.34 -5.22 -5.75
N THR A 127 6.05 -4.63 -6.90
CA THR A 127 4.84 -3.80 -7.06
C THR A 127 3.96 -4.24 -8.21
N PHE A 128 2.68 -3.86 -8.19
CA PHE A 128 1.85 -4.00 -9.39
C PHE A 128 2.25 -2.97 -10.44
N VAL A 129 2.14 -3.35 -11.72
CA VAL A 129 2.36 -2.44 -12.86
C VAL A 129 1.35 -1.28 -12.87
N ARG A 130 0.17 -1.49 -12.27
CA ARG A 130 -0.96 -0.56 -12.30
C ARG A 130 -1.34 -0.05 -10.91
N GLY A 131 -1.92 1.15 -10.89
CA GLY A 131 -2.51 1.78 -9.73
C GLY A 131 -3.89 1.22 -9.37
N HIS A 132 -4.33 0.14 -10.01
CA HIS A 132 -5.52 -0.60 -9.62
C HIS A 132 -5.28 -2.10 -9.81
N THR A 133 -5.99 -2.89 -9.04
CA THR A 133 -6.02 -4.34 -9.20
C THR A 133 -7.00 -4.66 -10.32
N GLU A 134 -6.55 -5.31 -11.39
CA GLU A 134 -7.42 -5.69 -12.52
C GLU A 134 -8.11 -7.02 -12.29
N ASP A 135 -7.42 -7.95 -11.63
CA ASP A 135 -7.92 -9.28 -11.29
C ASP A 135 -7.20 -9.78 -10.03
N PHE A 136 -7.74 -10.81 -9.38
CA PHE A 136 -7.05 -11.55 -8.32
C PHE A 136 -6.02 -12.53 -8.88
N TYR A 137 -6.15 -12.90 -10.16
CA TYR A 137 -5.27 -13.83 -10.85
C TYR A 137 -4.48 -13.14 -11.96
N ASP A 138 -3.37 -13.74 -12.38
CA ASP A 138 -2.64 -13.33 -13.59
C ASP A 138 -2.20 -11.86 -13.60
N ASN A 139 -1.83 -11.34 -12.42
CA ASN A 139 -1.38 -9.97 -12.26
C ASN A 139 0.04 -9.80 -12.81
N GLN A 140 0.26 -8.67 -13.49
CA GLN A 140 1.61 -8.22 -13.81
C GLN A 140 2.24 -7.54 -12.59
N VAL A 141 3.45 -7.97 -12.26
CA VAL A 141 4.26 -7.41 -11.18
C VAL A 141 5.59 -6.90 -11.74
N ILE A 142 6.14 -5.92 -11.03
CA ILE A 142 7.49 -5.41 -11.19
C ILE A 142 8.26 -5.84 -9.94
N ASP A 143 9.23 -6.71 -10.13
CA ASP A 143 10.04 -7.32 -9.08
C ASP A 143 11.49 -6.86 -9.28
N HIS A 144 11.98 -5.98 -8.40
CA HIS A 144 13.29 -5.32 -8.56
C HIS A 144 13.52 -4.68 -9.94
N GLY A 145 12.46 -4.17 -10.58
CA GLY A 145 12.50 -3.52 -11.89
C GLY A 145 12.22 -4.46 -13.09
N GLU A 146 12.20 -5.77 -12.87
CA GLU A 146 11.85 -6.76 -13.89
C GLU A 146 10.34 -6.99 -13.90
N GLU A 147 9.73 -6.89 -15.08
CA GLU A 147 8.28 -7.04 -15.24
C GLU A 147 7.93 -8.46 -15.70
N TYR A 148 7.06 -9.14 -14.96
CA TYR A 148 6.55 -10.45 -15.35
C TYR A 148 5.10 -10.68 -14.89
N GLU A 149 4.46 -11.65 -15.50
CA GLU A 149 3.10 -12.08 -15.18
C GLU A 149 3.15 -13.21 -14.14
N VAL A 150 2.45 -13.05 -13.02
CA VAL A 150 2.33 -14.07 -11.98
C VAL A 150 1.22 -15.04 -12.38
N LYS A 151 1.59 -16.19 -12.94
CA LYS A 151 0.65 -17.22 -13.45
C LYS A 151 0.20 -18.24 -12.41
N GLU A 152 0.63 -18.10 -11.15
CA GLU A 152 0.30 -19.05 -10.11
C GLU A 152 -0.94 -18.61 -9.32
N ARG A 153 -1.93 -19.51 -9.27
CA ARG A 153 -3.07 -19.40 -8.36
C ARG A 153 -2.56 -19.48 -6.92
N GLN A 154 -2.49 -18.36 -6.22
CA GLN A 154 -2.59 -18.37 -4.75
C GLN A 154 -4.08 -18.33 -4.35
N THR A 155 -4.86 -19.26 -4.90
CA THR A 155 -6.11 -19.66 -4.25
C THR A 155 -5.70 -20.43 -3.01
N HIS A 156 -5.78 -19.80 -1.84
CA HIS A 156 -6.21 -20.37 -0.54
C HIS A 156 -6.23 -19.21 0.46
N CYS A 157 -7.21 -18.32 0.29
CA CYS A 157 -7.93 -17.78 1.44
C CYS A 157 -9.18 -18.63 1.61
#